data_AF-E2NME6-F1
#
_entry.id   AF-E2NME6-F1
#
_cell.length_a   1.000
_cell.length_b   1.000
_cell.length_c   1.000
_cell.angle_alpha   90.00
_cell.angle_beta   90.00
_cell.angle_gamma   90.00
#
_symmetry.space_group_name_H-M   'P 1'
#
loop_
_entity.id
_entity.type
_entity.pdbx_description
1 polymer ?
#
loop_
_entity_poly.entity_id
_entity_poly.type
_entity_poly.pdbx_seq_one_letter_code
_entity_poly.pdbx_strand_id
1 'polypeptide(L)'
;MKLYVFNPDTDMALANNEENYMAPASACRMAQDLALLPVWYAQPGSAVLAPSAYNADYLQKMKQLFPLSVQLVTEPELPDYAESQIVPWGWNRAFRKRMQKAGIAQHKLPTEAELRECRMLSSRAYGMALAMTFELNKTLKCVCGRHFLISGEGKEFCVPDIVDDFKDGYLFKSVWSGSGKGLRWCRRGLTKSTADWCRRELVNHGALILEPIYKKEGDFAMEFYSNGRGKVLFSGYSHFITDEKGVYRGNMLVSNEEVEQWILRYIPLEAFVCIREYLQKVIEGIYGRYYSGPMGIDMMICPDQRGYPYAIYPHVEINVRMTMGMVARQLYDNFVAPGSKGIFNVDNFPSAEALRTQHEQDMRDYPLIVEEGRIVSGYLALVPVTPQSRYRAYVRVEVR
;
A
#
# COMPACT_ATOMS: atom_id res chain seq x y z
N MET A 1 18.20 1.52 18.02
CA MET A 1 17.98 2.16 16.71
C MET A 1 16.94 1.38 15.91
N LYS A 2 16.21 2.02 14.99
CA LYS A 2 15.33 1.36 14.01
C LYS A 2 16.05 1.21 12.67
N LEU A 3 15.90 0.06 12.01
CA LEU A 3 16.43 -0.21 10.69
C LEU A 3 15.27 -0.45 9.72
N TYR A 4 15.08 0.46 8.79
CA TYR A 4 14.03 0.41 7.79
C TYR A 4 14.49 -0.35 6.55
N VAL A 5 13.63 -1.22 6.02
CA VAL A 5 13.96 -2.06 4.86
C VAL A 5 12.80 -2.07 3.87
N PHE A 6 13.06 -1.66 2.62
CA PHE A 6 12.07 -1.76 1.57
C PHE A 6 11.90 -3.22 1.13
N ASN A 7 10.66 -3.73 1.19
CA ASN A 7 10.30 -5.14 0.92
C ASN A 7 8.99 -5.19 0.08
N PRO A 8 9.03 -4.73 -1.18
CA PRO A 8 7.82 -4.41 -1.96
C PRO A 8 6.99 -5.63 -2.40
N ASP A 9 7.57 -6.82 -2.38
CA ASP A 9 6.95 -8.08 -2.77
C ASP A 9 6.24 -8.80 -1.60
N THR A 10 6.07 -8.11 -0.47
CA THR A 10 5.46 -8.66 0.75
C THR A 10 4.17 -9.43 0.47
N ASP A 11 3.22 -8.88 -0.29
CA ASP A 11 1.92 -9.55 -0.53
C ASP A 11 2.08 -10.83 -1.35
N MET A 12 3.07 -10.88 -2.26
CA MET A 12 3.37 -12.08 -3.05
C MET A 12 4.04 -13.15 -2.19
N ALA A 13 4.95 -12.74 -1.29
CA ALA A 13 5.58 -13.63 -0.32
C ALA A 13 4.56 -14.16 0.70
N LEU A 14 3.58 -13.36 1.12
CA LEU A 14 2.48 -13.80 1.98
C LEU A 14 1.57 -14.79 1.26
N ALA A 15 1.26 -14.58 -0.02
CA ALA A 15 0.48 -15.53 -0.81
C ALA A 15 1.18 -16.89 -0.91
N ASN A 16 2.48 -16.91 -1.24
CA ASN A 16 3.27 -18.14 -1.35
C ASN A 16 3.58 -18.80 0.02
N ASN A 17 3.84 -18.00 1.05
CA ASN A 17 4.04 -18.42 2.45
C ASN A 17 5.23 -19.36 2.73
N GLU A 18 6.21 -19.45 1.83
CA GLU A 18 7.42 -20.24 2.04
C GLU A 18 8.59 -19.38 2.53
N GLU A 19 9.46 -19.99 3.33
CA GLU A 19 10.71 -19.36 3.75
C GLU A 19 11.72 -19.16 2.62
N ASN A 20 11.62 -19.97 1.56
CA ASN A 20 12.51 -19.92 0.39
C ASN A 20 11.84 -19.27 -0.81
N TYR A 21 10.78 -18.48 -0.57
CA TYR A 21 10.11 -17.73 -1.63
C TYR A 21 11.11 -16.89 -2.43
N MET A 22 11.05 -17.02 -3.74
CA MET A 22 11.85 -16.24 -4.68
C MET A 22 10.93 -15.30 -5.46
N ALA A 23 11.13 -14.01 -5.27
CA ALA A 23 10.36 -13.01 -5.98
C ALA A 23 10.66 -13.02 -7.48
N PRO A 24 9.67 -12.71 -8.35
CA PRO A 24 9.93 -12.53 -9.77
C PRO A 24 10.97 -11.43 -10.02
N ALA A 25 11.71 -11.54 -11.13
CA ALA A 25 12.79 -10.61 -11.47
C ALA A 25 12.36 -9.13 -11.46
N SER A 26 11.12 -8.83 -11.86
CA SER A 26 10.57 -7.48 -11.83
C SER A 26 10.40 -6.92 -10.41
N ALA A 27 10.05 -7.77 -9.44
CA ALA A 27 9.92 -7.39 -8.03
C ALA A 27 11.29 -7.26 -7.36
N CYS A 28 12.24 -8.16 -7.66
CA CYS A 28 13.63 -8.03 -7.23
C CYS A 28 14.24 -6.71 -7.72
N ARG A 29 13.99 -6.35 -8.99
CA ARG A 29 14.45 -5.08 -9.57
C ARG A 29 13.84 -3.88 -8.86
N MET A 30 12.54 -3.90 -8.57
CA MET A 30 11.88 -2.85 -7.79
C MET A 30 12.47 -2.71 -6.38
N ALA A 31 12.73 -3.82 -5.70
CA ALA A 31 13.34 -3.81 -4.36
C ALA A 31 14.74 -3.20 -4.37
N GLN A 32 15.53 -3.46 -5.42
CA GLN A 32 16.87 -2.90 -5.59
C GLN A 32 16.82 -1.40 -5.94
N ASP A 33 16.05 -1.04 -6.96
CA ASP A 33 16.00 0.34 -7.47
C ASP A 33 15.39 1.31 -6.45
N LEU A 34 14.44 0.84 -5.64
CA LEU A 34 13.73 1.64 -4.65
C LEU A 34 14.19 1.39 -3.21
N ALA A 35 15.33 0.71 -3.01
CA ALA A 35 15.82 0.31 -1.68
C ALA A 35 15.94 1.49 -0.69
N LEU A 36 16.24 2.70 -1.21
CA LEU A 36 16.43 3.91 -0.42
C LEU A 36 15.14 4.71 -0.18
N LEU A 37 14.00 4.30 -0.75
CA LEU A 37 12.69 4.95 -0.51
C LEU A 37 12.36 5.14 0.98
N PRO A 38 12.74 4.25 1.93
CA PRO A 38 12.49 4.46 3.35
C PRO A 38 13.11 5.71 3.96
N VAL A 39 14.09 6.36 3.33
CA VAL A 39 14.65 7.64 3.80
C VAL A 39 13.57 8.70 4.01
N TRP A 40 12.50 8.66 3.21
CA TRP A 40 11.43 9.67 3.20
C TRP A 40 10.32 9.44 4.23
N TYR A 41 10.35 8.31 4.94
CA TYR A 41 9.35 7.99 5.97
C TYR A 41 9.96 7.36 7.23
N ALA A 42 11.28 7.19 7.26
CA ALA A 42 11.99 6.72 8.43
C ALA A 42 12.02 7.81 9.51
N GLN A 43 11.90 7.39 10.77
CA GLN A 43 11.98 8.31 11.90
C GLN A 43 13.41 8.88 12.04
N PRO A 44 13.58 10.12 12.52
CA PRO A 44 14.89 10.68 12.83
C PRO A 44 15.74 9.77 13.73
N GLY A 45 17.04 9.70 13.47
CA GLY A 45 17.99 8.81 14.15
C GLY A 45 17.92 7.33 13.73
N SER A 46 17.23 7.02 12.63
CA SER A 46 17.11 5.65 12.11
C SER A 46 18.14 5.32 11.02
N ALA A 47 18.19 4.05 10.63
CA ALA A 47 18.96 3.57 9.49
C ALA A 47 18.04 3.04 8.38
N VAL A 48 18.52 3.04 7.14
CA VAL A 48 17.88 2.43 5.97
C VAL A 48 18.84 1.43 5.34
N LEU A 49 18.36 0.20 5.12
CA LEU A 49 19.13 -0.85 4.46
C LEU A 49 19.08 -0.69 2.93
N ALA A 50 20.21 -0.34 2.31
CA ALA A 50 20.35 -0.31 0.85
C ALA A 50 21.82 -0.48 0.42
N PRO A 51 22.11 -1.00 -0.78
CA PRO A 51 23.49 -1.11 -1.29
C PRO A 51 24.17 0.27 -1.42
N SER A 52 25.47 0.39 -1.15
CA SER A 52 26.14 1.70 -1.07
C SER A 52 26.36 2.41 -2.40
N ALA A 53 26.66 1.67 -3.48
CA ALA A 53 27.28 2.19 -4.71
C ALA A 53 26.72 3.50 -5.29
N TYR A 54 25.39 3.69 -5.26
CA TYR A 54 24.73 4.92 -5.71
C TYR A 54 23.94 5.62 -4.59
N ASN A 55 23.61 4.89 -3.53
CA ASN A 55 22.71 5.37 -2.47
C ASN A 55 23.41 6.30 -1.48
N ALA A 56 24.72 6.12 -1.25
CA ALA A 56 25.48 6.96 -0.32
C ALA A 56 25.55 8.41 -0.82
N ASP A 57 25.98 8.61 -2.07
CA ASP A 57 26.11 9.93 -2.69
C ASP A 57 24.75 10.64 -2.81
N TYR A 58 23.71 9.89 -3.19
CA TYR A 58 22.36 10.42 -3.26
C TYR A 58 21.88 10.89 -1.88
N LEU A 59 22.05 10.06 -0.84
CA LEU A 59 21.64 10.42 0.52
C LEU A 59 22.39 11.65 1.03
N GLN A 60 23.68 11.78 0.76
CA GLN A 60 24.46 12.97 1.12
C GLN A 60 23.90 14.24 0.46
N LYS A 61 23.58 14.18 -0.85
CA LYS A 61 22.94 15.31 -1.56
C LYS A 61 21.58 15.65 -0.96
N MET A 62 20.75 14.64 -0.67
CA MET A 62 19.43 14.89 -0.07
C MET A 62 19.52 15.50 1.32
N LYS A 63 20.51 15.12 2.13
CA LYS A 63 20.78 15.74 3.46
C LYS A 63 21.17 17.21 3.38
N GLN A 64 21.68 17.69 2.25
CA GLN A 64 21.97 19.12 2.04
C GLN A 64 20.70 19.91 1.75
N LEU A 65 19.69 19.27 1.16
CA LEU A 65 18.43 19.90 0.77
C LEU A 65 17.32 19.75 1.83
N PHE A 66 17.33 18.64 2.57
CA PHE A 66 16.25 18.25 3.47
C PHE A 66 16.79 17.88 4.86
N PRO A 67 16.01 18.07 5.93
CA PRO A 67 16.40 17.77 7.30
C PRO A 67 16.38 16.26 7.61
N LEU A 68 17.10 15.47 6.81
CA LEU A 68 17.13 14.00 6.90
C LEU A 68 18.11 13.52 7.96
N SER A 69 17.57 13.02 9.07
CA SER A 69 18.35 12.37 10.14
C SER A 69 18.27 10.84 10.01
N VAL A 70 18.84 10.31 8.92
CA VAL A 70 18.91 8.86 8.66
C VAL A 70 20.28 8.46 8.16
N GLN A 71 20.72 7.25 8.47
CA GLN A 71 21.98 6.70 7.95
C GLN A 71 21.75 5.53 7.01
N LEU A 72 22.70 5.34 6.10
CA LEU A 72 22.72 4.19 5.20
C LEU A 72 23.41 3.02 5.89
N VAL A 73 22.82 1.84 5.80
CA VAL A 73 23.43 0.57 6.23
C VAL A 73 23.38 -0.38 5.05
N THR A 74 24.46 -1.14 4.84
CA THR A 74 24.56 -2.17 3.81
C THR A 74 24.43 -3.56 4.41
N GLU A 75 24.10 -4.56 3.59
CA GLU A 75 23.91 -5.94 4.08
C GLU A 75 25.13 -6.51 4.82
N PRO A 76 26.39 -6.31 4.37
CA PRO A 76 27.56 -6.78 5.11
C PRO A 76 27.74 -6.19 6.50
N GLU A 77 27.19 -5.00 6.76
CA GLU A 77 27.28 -4.30 8.06
C GLU A 77 26.17 -4.74 9.04
N LEU A 78 25.17 -5.50 8.59
CA LEU A 78 24.04 -5.91 9.44
C LEU A 78 24.42 -6.62 10.76
N PRO A 79 25.51 -7.40 10.85
CA PRO A 79 25.96 -7.95 12.14
C PRO A 79 26.27 -6.87 13.19
N ASP A 80 26.79 -5.71 12.79
CA ASP A 80 27.05 -4.58 13.71
C ASP A 80 25.75 -3.93 14.22
N TYR A 81 24.65 -4.21 13.53
CA TYR A 81 23.30 -3.73 13.83
C TYR A 81 22.37 -4.83 14.35
N ALA A 82 22.92 -5.95 14.84
CA ALA A 82 22.18 -7.14 15.23
C ALA A 82 21.01 -6.87 16.20
N GLU A 83 21.16 -5.90 17.10
CA GLU A 83 20.16 -5.51 18.12
C GLU A 83 19.13 -4.46 17.65
N SER A 84 19.20 -4.03 16.38
CA SER A 84 18.28 -3.03 15.84
C SER A 84 16.85 -3.57 15.74
N GLN A 85 15.87 -2.69 15.94
CA GLN A 85 14.48 -3.02 15.63
C GLN A 85 14.29 -2.93 14.11
N ILE A 86 13.94 -4.04 13.47
CA ILE A 86 13.66 -4.06 12.03
C ILE A 86 12.26 -3.52 11.76
N VAL A 87 12.17 -2.59 10.81
CA VAL A 87 10.94 -1.96 10.35
C VAL A 87 10.83 -2.18 8.83
N PRO A 88 10.35 -3.34 8.39
CA PRO A 88 10.24 -3.60 6.97
C PRO A 88 9.02 -2.90 6.37
N TRP A 89 8.99 -2.80 5.05
CA TRP A 89 7.76 -2.48 4.32
C TRP A 89 6.62 -3.39 4.77
N GLY A 90 6.87 -4.70 4.90
CA GLY A 90 6.01 -5.65 5.58
C GLY A 90 6.74 -6.96 5.89
N TRP A 91 6.22 -7.71 6.86
CA TRP A 91 6.82 -8.96 7.33
C TRP A 91 6.35 -10.16 6.52
N ASN A 92 7.25 -11.12 6.30
CA ASN A 92 6.95 -12.45 5.78
C ASN A 92 8.10 -13.42 6.14
N ARG A 93 7.90 -14.72 5.90
CA ARG A 93 8.87 -15.78 6.23
C ARG A 93 10.21 -15.66 5.52
N ALA A 94 10.19 -15.41 4.21
CA ALA A 94 11.42 -15.24 3.43
C ALA A 94 12.22 -14.01 3.89
N PHE A 95 11.53 -12.89 4.17
CA PHE A 95 12.15 -11.69 4.70
C PHE A 95 12.76 -11.91 6.08
N ARG A 96 12.04 -12.57 7.00
CA ARG A 96 12.56 -12.96 8.32
C ARG A 96 13.86 -13.77 8.19
N LYS A 97 13.86 -14.78 7.31
CA LYS A 97 15.03 -15.63 7.05
C LYS A 97 16.21 -14.84 6.47
N ARG A 98 15.96 -13.90 5.55
CA ARG A 98 17.00 -13.01 5.00
C ARG A 98 17.66 -12.18 6.11
N MET A 99 16.86 -11.55 6.97
CA MET A 99 17.39 -10.75 8.09
C MET A 99 18.18 -11.58 9.09
N GLN A 100 17.68 -12.78 9.43
CA GLN A 100 18.40 -13.71 10.31
C GLN A 100 19.75 -14.12 9.73
N LYS A 101 19.77 -14.53 8.45
CA LYS A 101 21.01 -14.93 7.75
C LYS A 101 22.01 -13.79 7.64
N ALA A 102 21.53 -12.56 7.56
CA ALA A 102 22.37 -11.38 7.47
C ALA A 102 22.91 -10.88 8.83
N GLY A 103 22.60 -11.56 9.94
CA GLY A 103 23.19 -11.28 11.26
C GLY A 103 22.28 -10.54 12.23
N ILE A 104 21.01 -10.31 11.91
CA ILE A 104 20.05 -9.77 12.90
C ILE A 104 19.75 -10.81 13.96
N ALA A 105 19.80 -10.40 15.23
CA ALA A 105 19.62 -11.29 16.36
C ALA A 105 18.20 -11.89 16.38
N GLN A 106 18.10 -13.18 16.73
CA GLN A 106 16.85 -13.94 16.62
C GLN A 106 15.71 -13.35 17.46
N HIS A 107 15.99 -12.82 18.65
CA HIS A 107 14.98 -12.17 19.53
C HIS A 107 14.48 -10.82 19.01
N LYS A 108 15.12 -10.26 17.96
CA LYS A 108 14.67 -9.04 17.28
C LYS A 108 13.75 -9.33 16.09
N LEU A 109 13.59 -10.60 15.73
CA LEU A 109 12.76 -11.04 14.61
C LEU A 109 11.43 -11.61 15.13
N PRO A 110 10.34 -11.46 14.36
CA PRO A 110 9.07 -12.07 14.74
C PRO A 110 9.20 -13.60 14.82
N THR A 111 8.45 -14.20 15.72
CA THR A 111 8.29 -15.65 15.82
C THR A 111 7.45 -16.20 14.66
N GLU A 112 7.49 -17.52 14.46
CA GLU A 112 6.61 -18.16 13.47
C GLU A 112 5.11 -18.00 13.80
N ALA A 113 4.76 -17.86 15.08
CA ALA A 113 3.37 -17.59 15.47
C ALA A 113 2.94 -16.18 15.05
N GLU A 114 3.77 -15.17 15.33
CA GLU A 114 3.53 -13.79 14.90
C GLU A 114 3.51 -13.64 13.38
N LEU A 115 4.34 -14.40 12.65
CA LEU A 115 4.29 -14.41 11.19
C LEU A 115 3.00 -15.04 10.64
N ARG A 116 2.50 -16.12 11.26
CA ARG A 116 1.19 -16.70 10.89
C ARG A 116 0.05 -15.72 11.16
N GLU A 117 0.09 -15.05 12.30
CA GLU A 117 -0.89 -14.02 12.66
C GLU A 117 -0.82 -12.84 11.67
N CYS A 118 0.36 -12.28 11.41
CA CYS A 118 0.56 -11.22 10.42
C CYS A 118 -0.02 -11.61 9.05
N ARG A 119 0.26 -12.83 8.57
CA ARG A 119 -0.28 -13.32 7.30
C ARG A 119 -1.81 -13.40 7.30
N MET A 120 -2.39 -13.90 8.39
CA MET A 120 -3.84 -14.02 8.55
C MET A 120 -4.51 -12.64 8.54
N LEU A 121 -3.96 -11.68 9.29
CA LEU A 121 -4.41 -10.29 9.34
C LEU A 121 -4.32 -9.58 7.99
N SER A 122 -3.30 -9.88 7.18
CA SER A 122 -3.14 -9.35 5.81
C SER A 122 -4.06 -9.99 4.77
N SER A 123 -4.91 -10.97 5.13
CA SER A 123 -5.78 -11.63 4.16
C SER A 123 -7.08 -10.84 3.93
N ARG A 124 -7.56 -10.81 2.68
CA ARG A 124 -8.88 -10.23 2.38
C ARG A 124 -10.03 -10.99 3.07
N ALA A 125 -9.84 -12.29 3.32
CA ALA A 125 -10.79 -13.10 4.08
C ALA A 125 -10.95 -12.59 5.52
N TYR A 126 -9.86 -12.22 6.19
CA TYR A 126 -9.94 -11.62 7.53
C TYR A 126 -10.59 -10.24 7.50
N GLY A 127 -10.30 -9.42 6.48
CA GLY A 127 -10.96 -8.14 6.25
C GLY A 127 -12.49 -8.24 6.10
N MET A 128 -13.05 -9.42 5.81
CA MET A 128 -14.50 -9.59 5.77
C MET A 128 -15.18 -9.36 7.12
N ALA A 129 -14.48 -9.54 8.24
CA ALA A 129 -15.01 -9.16 9.54
C ALA A 129 -15.38 -7.67 9.58
N LEU A 130 -14.52 -6.80 9.03
CA LEU A 130 -14.80 -5.37 8.91
C LEU A 130 -15.99 -5.11 7.97
N ALA A 131 -16.01 -5.76 6.80
CA ALA A 131 -17.12 -5.63 5.85
C ALA A 131 -18.48 -5.96 6.48
N MET A 132 -18.57 -7.05 7.24
CA MET A 132 -19.80 -7.44 7.94
C MET A 132 -20.24 -6.38 8.96
N THR A 133 -19.30 -5.71 9.64
CA THR A 133 -19.66 -4.64 10.58
C THR A 133 -20.33 -3.45 9.91
N PHE A 134 -19.96 -3.11 8.67
CA PHE A 134 -20.61 -2.06 7.90
C PHE A 134 -21.98 -2.51 7.37
N GLU A 135 -22.07 -3.75 6.87
CA GLU A 135 -23.32 -4.29 6.33
C GLU A 135 -24.42 -4.40 7.40
N LEU A 136 -24.05 -4.78 8.63
CA LEU A 136 -24.98 -4.93 9.75
C LEU A 136 -25.35 -3.59 10.40
N ASN A 137 -24.51 -2.56 10.28
CA ASN A 137 -24.79 -1.26 10.86
C ASN A 137 -25.73 -0.42 9.98
N LYS A 138 -27.04 -0.57 10.19
CA LYS A 138 -28.07 0.17 9.44
C LYS A 138 -28.17 1.66 9.80
N THR A 139 -27.45 2.11 10.83
CA THR A 139 -27.44 3.53 11.23
C THR A 139 -26.43 4.36 10.45
N LEU A 140 -25.40 3.72 9.89
CA LEU A 140 -24.43 4.39 9.03
C LEU A 140 -25.08 4.74 7.68
N LYS A 141 -24.97 6.02 7.33
CA LYS A 141 -25.43 6.56 6.05
C LYS A 141 -24.28 6.63 5.05
N CYS A 142 -24.63 6.74 3.77
CA CYS A 142 -23.65 6.94 2.69
C CYS A 142 -22.58 5.84 2.62
N VAL A 143 -22.93 4.60 2.95
CA VAL A 143 -22.07 3.42 2.81
C VAL A 143 -22.66 2.42 1.81
N CYS A 144 -21.81 1.87 0.96
CA CYS A 144 -22.13 0.82 0.02
C CYS A 144 -21.02 -0.26 0.04
N GLY A 145 -21.03 -1.16 -0.94
CA GLY A 145 -20.10 -2.28 -0.99
C GLY A 145 -20.72 -3.59 -0.49
N ARG A 146 -20.29 -4.70 -1.11
CA ARG A 146 -20.69 -6.06 -0.75
C ARG A 146 -19.53 -6.98 -1.09
N HIS A 147 -19.19 -7.88 -0.17
CA HIS A 147 -18.19 -8.92 -0.37
C HIS A 147 -18.80 -10.27 -0.07
N PHE A 148 -18.37 -11.28 -0.82
CA PHE A 148 -18.78 -12.65 -0.58
C PHE A 148 -17.53 -13.52 -0.48
N LEU A 149 -17.45 -14.31 0.59
CA LEU A 149 -16.43 -15.34 0.73
C LEU A 149 -16.92 -16.57 -0.03
N ILE A 150 -16.13 -17.02 -0.99
CA ILE A 150 -16.32 -18.34 -1.58
C ILE A 150 -15.25 -19.23 -0.99
N SER A 151 -15.66 -20.22 -0.20
CA SER A 151 -14.78 -21.21 0.42
C SER A 151 -15.03 -22.59 -0.19
N GLY A 152 -13.99 -23.41 -0.28
CA GLY A 152 -14.12 -24.77 -0.79
C GLY A 152 -12.79 -25.46 -1.05
N GLU A 153 -12.85 -26.77 -1.31
CA GLU A 153 -11.67 -27.62 -1.56
C GLU A 153 -11.17 -27.58 -3.02
N GLY A 154 -11.87 -26.85 -3.91
CA GLY A 154 -11.46 -26.68 -5.30
C GLY A 154 -11.66 -27.89 -6.22
N LYS A 155 -12.50 -28.87 -5.85
CA LYS A 155 -12.88 -29.99 -6.75
C LYS A 155 -13.77 -29.52 -7.90
N GLU A 156 -14.74 -28.66 -7.60
CA GLU A 156 -15.60 -27.98 -8.57
C GLU A 156 -15.68 -26.49 -8.22
N PHE A 157 -15.88 -25.65 -9.24
CA PHE A 157 -16.11 -24.22 -9.05
C PHE A 157 -17.36 -23.82 -9.82
N CYS A 158 -18.38 -23.41 -9.07
CA CYS A 158 -19.60 -22.83 -9.61
C CYS A 158 -19.69 -21.38 -9.14
N VAL A 159 -20.16 -20.51 -10.03
CA VAL A 159 -20.42 -19.12 -9.68
C VAL A 159 -21.74 -19.09 -8.91
N PRO A 160 -21.80 -18.45 -7.73
CA PRO A 160 -23.04 -18.37 -6.98
C PRO A 160 -24.12 -17.59 -7.75
N ASP A 161 -25.38 -18.04 -7.70
CA ASP A 161 -26.51 -17.45 -8.45
C ASP A 161 -26.72 -15.95 -8.17
N ILE A 162 -26.25 -15.44 -7.02
CA ILE A 162 -26.30 -14.02 -6.67
C ILE A 162 -25.61 -13.11 -7.69
N VAL A 163 -24.74 -13.64 -8.55
CA VAL A 163 -24.11 -12.83 -9.59
C VAL A 163 -25.08 -12.34 -10.66
N ASP A 164 -26.24 -12.98 -10.81
CA ASP A 164 -27.24 -12.57 -11.79
C ASP A 164 -27.85 -11.21 -11.46
N ASP A 165 -27.79 -10.80 -10.18
CA ASP A 165 -28.20 -9.46 -9.72
C ASP A 165 -27.16 -8.38 -10.04
N PHE A 166 -25.94 -8.76 -10.45
CA PHE A 166 -24.82 -7.83 -10.66
C PHE A 166 -24.83 -7.25 -12.07
N LYS A 167 -25.57 -6.16 -12.25
CA LYS A 167 -25.81 -5.48 -13.55
C LYS A 167 -24.54 -5.16 -14.35
N ASP A 168 -23.49 -4.68 -13.69
CA ASP A 168 -22.23 -4.28 -14.34
C ASP A 168 -21.17 -5.42 -14.34
N GLY A 169 -21.59 -6.63 -13.96
CA GLY A 169 -20.74 -7.81 -13.80
C GLY A 169 -20.10 -7.90 -12.42
N TYR A 170 -19.14 -8.81 -12.29
CA TYR A 170 -18.48 -9.13 -11.02
C TYR A 170 -17.00 -9.37 -11.19
N LEU A 171 -16.28 -9.43 -10.08
CA LEU A 171 -14.87 -9.75 -10.07
C LEU A 171 -14.53 -10.68 -8.92
N PHE A 172 -13.51 -11.50 -9.14
CA PHE A 172 -12.89 -12.31 -8.10
C PHE A 172 -11.58 -11.70 -7.63
N LYS A 173 -11.30 -11.80 -6.34
CA LYS A 173 -10.03 -11.42 -5.72
C LYS A 173 -9.43 -12.63 -5.00
N SER A 174 -8.13 -12.84 -5.15
CA SER A 174 -7.39 -13.76 -4.27
C SER A 174 -7.44 -13.25 -2.84
N VAL A 175 -7.33 -14.15 -1.85
CA VAL A 175 -7.25 -13.76 -0.44
C VAL A 175 -5.93 -13.08 -0.08
N TRP A 176 -4.85 -13.33 -0.84
CA TRP A 176 -3.58 -12.62 -0.75
C TRP A 176 -3.11 -12.20 -2.13
N SER A 177 -3.07 -10.89 -2.39
CA SER A 177 -2.40 -10.35 -3.57
C SER A 177 -2.15 -8.86 -3.42
N GLY A 178 -1.07 -8.36 -4.01
CA GLY A 178 -0.80 -6.92 -4.10
C GLY A 178 -1.04 -6.33 -5.50
N SER A 179 -1.28 -5.02 -5.54
CA SER A 179 -1.24 -4.18 -6.75
C SER A 179 -2.05 -4.72 -7.93
N GLY A 180 -3.29 -5.16 -7.70
CA GLY A 180 -4.23 -5.59 -8.75
C GLY A 180 -3.94 -6.97 -9.40
N LYS A 181 -2.84 -7.65 -9.08
CA LYS A 181 -2.43 -8.92 -9.73
C LYS A 181 -3.40 -10.09 -9.46
N GLY A 182 -4.07 -10.07 -8.31
CA GLY A 182 -5.03 -11.10 -7.90
C GLY A 182 -6.48 -10.83 -8.30
N LEU A 183 -6.73 -9.88 -9.21
CA LEU A 183 -8.07 -9.53 -9.68
C LEU A 183 -8.43 -10.29 -10.97
N ARG A 184 -9.65 -10.82 -11.05
CA ARG A 184 -10.24 -11.38 -12.27
C ARG A 184 -11.58 -10.75 -12.54
N TRP A 185 -11.64 -9.94 -13.58
CA TRP A 185 -12.83 -9.19 -13.95
C TRP A 185 -13.74 -9.99 -14.89
N CYS A 186 -14.98 -10.21 -14.50
CA CYS A 186 -16.01 -10.94 -15.25
C CYS A 186 -17.09 -10.00 -15.80
N ARG A 187 -16.68 -8.96 -16.54
CA ARG A 187 -17.60 -7.99 -17.17
C ARG A 187 -18.54 -8.60 -18.21
N ARG A 188 -18.18 -9.75 -18.78
CA ARG A 188 -18.94 -10.48 -19.81
C ARG A 188 -19.24 -11.92 -19.37
N GLY A 189 -19.36 -12.13 -18.06
CA GLY A 189 -19.52 -13.45 -17.45
C GLY A 189 -18.22 -14.22 -17.23
N LEU A 190 -18.35 -15.45 -16.74
CA LEU A 190 -17.24 -16.33 -16.37
C LEU A 190 -16.59 -16.94 -17.62
N THR A 191 -15.27 -16.80 -17.73
CA THR A 191 -14.48 -17.53 -18.74
C THR A 191 -13.87 -18.79 -18.13
N LYS A 192 -13.58 -19.80 -18.96
CA LYS A 192 -12.88 -21.02 -18.54
C LYS A 192 -11.57 -20.72 -17.81
N SER A 193 -10.76 -19.79 -18.33
CA SER A 193 -9.50 -19.38 -17.71
C SER A 193 -9.71 -18.78 -16.31
N THR A 194 -10.78 -18.02 -16.11
CA THR A 194 -11.13 -17.46 -14.80
C THR A 194 -11.64 -18.52 -13.84
N ALA A 195 -12.48 -19.45 -14.31
CA ALA A 195 -12.93 -20.59 -13.51
C ALA A 195 -11.74 -21.47 -13.06
N ASP A 196 -10.80 -21.74 -13.97
CA ASP A 196 -9.60 -22.51 -13.66
C ASP A 196 -8.68 -21.80 -12.67
N TRP A 197 -8.60 -20.48 -12.76
CA TRP A 197 -7.91 -19.67 -11.76
C TRP A 197 -8.61 -19.73 -10.40
N CYS A 198 -9.93 -19.56 -10.34
CA CYS A 198 -10.69 -19.64 -9.08
C CYS A 198 -10.52 -21.00 -8.41
N ARG A 199 -10.55 -22.09 -9.19
CA ARG A 199 -10.29 -23.45 -8.68
C ARG A 199 -8.92 -23.55 -8.02
N ARG A 200 -7.87 -23.01 -8.66
CA ARG A 200 -6.52 -23.00 -8.08
C ARG A 200 -6.45 -22.17 -6.80
N GLU A 201 -7.12 -21.01 -6.74
CA GLU A 201 -7.18 -20.22 -5.50
C GLU A 201 -7.87 -21.00 -4.37
N LEU A 202 -8.96 -21.71 -4.65
CA LEU A 202 -9.61 -22.59 -3.66
C LEU A 202 -8.68 -23.73 -3.21
N VAL A 203 -7.98 -24.41 -4.12
CA VAL A 203 -7.02 -25.46 -3.75
C VAL A 203 -5.87 -24.90 -2.91
N ASN A 204 -5.31 -23.76 -3.29
CA ASN A 204 -4.09 -23.22 -2.66
C ASN A 204 -4.37 -22.49 -1.35
N HIS A 205 -5.55 -21.88 -1.22
CA HIS A 205 -5.84 -20.93 -0.15
C HIS A 205 -7.15 -21.22 0.60
N GLY A 206 -7.96 -22.17 0.11
CA GLY A 206 -9.24 -22.56 0.71
C GLY A 206 -10.37 -21.56 0.48
N ALA A 207 -10.07 -20.37 -0.06
CA ALA A 207 -11.06 -19.32 -0.28
C ALA A 207 -10.63 -18.29 -1.33
N LEU A 208 -11.61 -17.55 -1.85
CA LEU A 208 -11.46 -16.35 -2.66
C LEU A 208 -12.63 -15.40 -2.40
N ILE A 209 -12.47 -14.13 -2.80
CA ILE A 209 -13.49 -13.09 -2.61
C ILE A 209 -14.23 -12.86 -3.93
N LEU A 210 -15.55 -12.77 -3.88
CA LEU A 210 -16.40 -12.32 -4.97
C LEU A 210 -16.98 -10.95 -4.61
N GLU A 211 -16.95 -10.01 -5.56
CA GLU A 211 -17.56 -8.70 -5.43
C GLU A 211 -18.29 -8.31 -6.72
N PRO A 212 -19.42 -7.59 -6.63
CA PRO A 212 -19.96 -6.91 -7.80
C PRO A 212 -18.99 -5.82 -8.27
N ILE A 213 -18.99 -5.55 -9.57
CA ILE A 213 -18.24 -4.43 -10.13
C ILE A 213 -19.02 -3.15 -9.83
N TYR A 214 -18.38 -2.23 -9.11
CA TYR A 214 -18.94 -0.91 -8.84
C TYR A 214 -18.42 0.12 -9.86
N LYS A 215 -19.27 1.07 -10.22
CA LYS A 215 -18.84 2.30 -10.89
C LYS A 215 -18.12 3.16 -9.86
N LYS A 216 -16.88 3.52 -10.18
CA LYS A 216 -15.98 4.26 -9.30
C LYS A 216 -15.85 5.69 -9.79
N GLU A 217 -16.07 6.64 -8.88
CA GLU A 217 -15.81 8.07 -9.10
C GLU A 217 -14.39 8.46 -8.68
N GLY A 218 -13.85 7.82 -7.64
CA GLY A 218 -12.47 8.03 -7.21
C GLY A 218 -12.06 7.10 -6.08
N ASP A 219 -10.75 6.93 -5.93
CA ASP A 219 -10.12 6.12 -4.89
C ASP A 219 -9.49 6.99 -3.82
N PHE A 220 -9.60 6.57 -2.57
CA PHE A 220 -8.87 7.16 -1.46
C PHE A 220 -8.63 6.11 -0.38
N ALA A 221 -7.74 6.38 0.56
CA ALA A 221 -7.51 5.53 1.72
C ALA A 221 -7.58 6.34 3.00
N MET A 222 -7.99 5.68 4.06
CA MET A 222 -7.71 6.12 5.43
C MET A 222 -6.50 5.36 5.93
N GLU A 223 -5.48 6.09 6.34
CA GLU A 223 -4.22 5.52 6.82
C GLU A 223 -4.19 5.54 8.35
N PHE A 224 -3.64 4.49 8.94
CA PHE A 224 -3.61 4.28 10.39
C PHE A 224 -2.26 3.73 10.85
N TYR A 225 -2.01 3.88 12.15
CA TYR A 225 -0.92 3.22 12.85
C TYR A 225 -1.45 2.48 14.07
N SER A 226 -1.18 1.18 14.15
CA SER A 226 -1.48 0.36 15.33
C SER A 226 -0.24 0.22 16.21
N ASN A 227 -0.40 0.36 17.52
CA ASN A 227 0.69 0.17 18.48
C ASN A 227 0.85 -1.29 18.95
N GLY A 228 0.02 -2.22 18.48
CA GLY A 228 0.01 -3.63 18.90
C GLY A 228 -0.43 -3.85 20.36
N ARG A 229 -0.96 -2.82 21.02
CA ARG A 229 -1.40 -2.85 22.44
C ARG A 229 -2.85 -2.43 22.59
N GLY A 230 -3.63 -2.52 21.51
CA GLY A 230 -5.05 -2.21 21.49
C GLY A 230 -5.38 -0.76 21.16
N LYS A 231 -4.41 0.04 20.67
CA LYS A 231 -4.69 1.39 20.17
C LYS A 231 -4.37 1.50 18.68
N VAL A 232 -5.32 2.03 17.92
CA VAL A 232 -5.13 2.40 16.52
C VAL A 232 -5.36 3.91 16.37
N LEU A 233 -4.39 4.58 15.74
CA LEU A 233 -4.39 6.03 15.54
C LEU A 233 -4.55 6.35 14.05
N PHE A 234 -5.49 7.23 13.73
CA PHE A 234 -5.62 7.79 12.39
C PHE A 234 -4.37 8.62 12.04
N SER A 235 -3.74 8.31 10.91
CA SER A 235 -2.52 8.95 10.41
C SER A 235 -2.79 9.95 9.28
N GLY A 236 -3.98 9.91 8.67
CA GLY A 236 -4.38 10.85 7.63
C GLY A 236 -5.07 10.17 6.46
N TYR A 237 -5.41 10.98 5.46
CA TYR A 237 -5.99 10.50 4.21
C TYR A 237 -4.93 10.38 3.12
N SER A 238 -5.20 9.52 2.16
CA SER A 238 -4.41 9.33 0.95
C SER A 238 -5.37 9.33 -0.24
N HIS A 239 -5.24 10.29 -1.16
CA HIS A 239 -5.98 10.30 -2.41
C HIS A 239 -5.09 9.66 -3.48
N PHE A 240 -5.49 8.51 -4.01
CA PHE A 240 -4.70 7.75 -4.97
C PHE A 240 -5.46 7.51 -6.26
N ILE A 241 -4.71 7.18 -7.31
CA ILE A 241 -5.24 6.99 -8.65
C ILE A 241 -4.97 5.55 -9.06
N THR A 242 -6.00 4.87 -9.55
CA THR A 242 -5.87 3.55 -10.19
C THR A 242 -6.46 3.57 -11.60
N ASP A 243 -5.91 2.74 -12.49
CA ASP A 243 -6.47 2.57 -13.84
C ASP A 243 -7.73 1.69 -13.84
N GLU A 244 -8.32 1.48 -15.02
CA GLU A 244 -9.54 0.67 -15.21
C GLU A 244 -9.39 -0.81 -14.81
N LYS A 245 -8.15 -1.29 -14.64
CA LYS A 245 -7.83 -2.65 -14.19
C LYS A 245 -7.58 -2.71 -12.68
N GLY A 246 -7.63 -1.57 -11.99
CA GLY A 246 -7.35 -1.45 -10.56
C GLY A 246 -5.85 -1.40 -10.24
N VAL A 247 -4.99 -1.07 -11.21
CA VAL A 247 -3.54 -0.92 -10.98
C VAL A 247 -3.25 0.49 -10.51
N TYR A 248 -2.51 0.60 -9.41
CA TYR A 248 -2.02 1.86 -8.85
C TYR A 248 -1.19 2.68 -9.87
N ARG A 249 -1.45 3.99 -9.93
CA ARG A 249 -0.82 4.94 -10.85
C ARG A 249 -0.21 6.16 -10.16
N GLY A 250 -0.42 6.33 -8.87
CA GLY A 250 0.11 7.48 -8.13
C GLY A 250 -0.79 7.91 -6.99
N ASN A 251 -0.27 8.82 -6.19
CA ASN A 251 -0.93 9.51 -5.10
C ASN A 251 -0.91 11.00 -5.36
N MET A 252 -2.00 11.69 -5.06
CA MET A 252 -1.99 13.13 -4.91
C MET A 252 -1.22 13.50 -3.64
N LEU A 253 -0.34 14.48 -3.74
CA LEU A 253 0.33 15.13 -2.62
C LEU A 253 -0.49 16.36 -2.24
N VAL A 254 -1.43 16.16 -1.31
CA VAL A 254 -2.36 17.19 -0.82
C VAL A 254 -2.58 17.05 0.69
N SER A 255 -3.07 18.10 1.35
CA SER A 255 -3.35 18.07 2.78
C SER A 255 -4.60 17.22 3.11
N ASN A 256 -4.83 16.93 4.39
CA ASN A 256 -6.04 16.20 4.79
C ASN A 256 -7.30 16.99 4.45
N GLU A 257 -7.26 18.31 4.65
CA GLU A 257 -8.35 19.24 4.37
C GLU A 257 -8.72 19.23 2.88
N GLU A 258 -7.73 19.12 1.99
CA GLU A 258 -7.96 19.01 0.55
C GLU A 258 -8.60 17.68 0.15
N VAL A 259 -8.18 16.56 0.78
CA VAL A 259 -8.86 15.27 0.56
C VAL A 259 -10.29 15.31 1.12
N GLU A 260 -10.49 15.89 2.31
CA GLU A 260 -11.82 16.09 2.89
C GLU A 260 -12.70 16.91 1.94
N GLN A 261 -12.25 18.09 1.51
CA GLN A 261 -12.97 18.94 0.55
C GLN A 261 -13.32 18.19 -0.74
N TRP A 262 -12.40 17.36 -1.26
CA TRP A 262 -12.66 16.52 -2.42
C TRP A 262 -13.80 15.53 -2.18
N ILE A 263 -13.80 14.84 -1.03
CA ILE A 263 -14.82 13.86 -0.61
C ILE A 263 -16.18 14.54 -0.36
N LEU A 264 -16.18 15.73 0.24
CA LEU A 264 -17.39 16.47 0.59
C LEU A 264 -18.21 16.94 -0.62
N ARG A 265 -17.65 16.86 -1.83
CA ARG A 265 -18.40 17.06 -3.08
C ARG A 265 -19.37 15.92 -3.37
N TYR A 266 -19.19 14.77 -2.74
CA TYR A 266 -19.98 13.55 -2.98
C TYR A 266 -20.86 13.17 -1.78
N ILE A 267 -20.35 13.35 -0.55
CA ILE A 267 -21.04 12.92 0.67
C ILE A 267 -21.03 14.01 1.75
N PRO A 268 -22.04 14.08 2.64
CA PRO A 268 -22.04 15.04 3.74
C PRO A 268 -20.91 14.80 4.76
N LEU A 269 -20.41 15.89 5.36
CA LEU A 269 -19.34 15.84 6.37
C LEU A 269 -19.66 14.93 7.55
N GLU A 270 -20.88 15.04 8.08
CA GLU A 270 -21.34 14.23 9.21
C GLU A 270 -21.21 12.72 8.90
N ALA A 271 -21.67 12.30 7.71
CA ALA A 271 -21.58 10.91 7.30
C ALA A 271 -20.11 10.46 7.15
N PHE A 272 -19.25 11.30 6.56
CA PHE A 272 -17.84 10.98 6.40
C PHE A 272 -17.10 10.82 7.73
N VAL A 273 -17.34 11.74 8.67
CA VAL A 273 -16.76 11.67 10.02
C VAL A 273 -17.24 10.42 10.76
N CYS A 274 -18.54 10.11 10.70
CA CYS A 274 -19.08 8.89 11.30
C CYS A 274 -18.45 7.62 10.71
N ILE A 275 -18.23 7.57 9.38
CA ILE A 275 -17.56 6.43 8.73
C ILE A 275 -16.12 6.28 9.24
N ARG A 276 -15.35 7.38 9.32
CA ARG A 276 -13.97 7.36 9.84
C ARG A 276 -13.91 6.88 11.29
N GLU A 277 -14.74 7.45 12.16
CA GLU A 277 -14.72 7.11 13.59
C GLU A 277 -15.18 5.67 13.84
N TYR A 278 -16.21 5.24 13.13
CA TYR A 278 -16.67 3.85 13.18
C TYR A 278 -15.58 2.89 12.71
N LEU A 279 -14.96 3.18 11.56
CA LEU A 279 -13.87 2.38 11.03
C LEU A 279 -12.74 2.26 12.05
N GLN A 280 -12.25 3.38 12.58
CA GLN A 280 -11.16 3.40 13.56
C GLN A 280 -11.50 2.54 14.79
N LYS A 281 -12.74 2.66 15.31
CA LYS A 281 -13.20 1.87 16.45
C LYS A 281 -13.22 0.36 16.14
N VAL A 282 -13.72 -0.03 14.97
CA VAL A 282 -13.78 -1.45 14.59
C VAL A 282 -12.37 -2.01 14.44
N ILE A 283 -11.48 -1.34 13.68
CA ILE A 283 -10.11 -1.82 13.47
C ILE A 283 -9.28 -1.83 14.75
N GLU A 284 -9.54 -0.94 15.71
CA GLU A 284 -8.94 -1.01 17.04
C GLU A 284 -9.29 -2.33 17.75
N GLY A 285 -10.55 -2.78 17.61
CA GLY A 285 -11.01 -4.05 18.17
C GLY A 285 -10.46 -5.29 17.46
N ILE A 286 -10.39 -5.28 16.13
CA ILE A 286 -9.99 -6.48 15.35
C ILE A 286 -8.48 -6.57 15.09
N TYR A 287 -7.76 -5.44 14.98
CA TYR A 287 -6.31 -5.42 14.69
C TYR A 287 -5.45 -4.90 15.84
N GLY A 288 -5.99 -4.02 16.70
CA GLY A 288 -5.19 -3.18 17.59
C GLY A 288 -4.23 -3.92 18.53
N ARG A 289 -4.57 -5.15 18.95
CA ARG A 289 -3.72 -5.99 19.83
C ARG A 289 -2.84 -7.00 19.08
N TYR A 290 -3.14 -7.24 17.80
CA TYR A 290 -2.56 -8.34 17.03
C TYR A 290 -1.58 -7.86 15.95
N TYR A 291 -1.60 -6.56 15.64
CA TYR A 291 -0.68 -5.95 14.69
C TYR A 291 -0.08 -4.66 15.25
N SER A 292 1.23 -4.49 15.07
CA SER A 292 1.94 -3.24 15.36
C SER A 292 2.59 -2.73 14.08
N GLY A 293 2.15 -1.56 13.60
CA GLY A 293 2.66 -0.97 12.36
C GLY A 293 1.63 -0.13 11.60
N PRO A 294 2.04 0.38 10.43
CA PRO A 294 1.16 1.11 9.53
C PRO A 294 0.10 0.20 8.88
N MET A 295 -1.09 0.74 8.64
CA MET A 295 -2.19 0.06 7.96
C MET A 295 -2.95 1.05 7.10
N GLY A 296 -3.09 0.74 5.81
CA GLY A 296 -3.93 1.53 4.88
C GLY A 296 -5.23 0.81 4.57
N ILE A 297 -6.34 1.53 4.60
CA ILE A 297 -7.67 1.00 4.27
C ILE A 297 -8.15 1.69 3.03
N ASP A 298 -8.08 0.98 1.90
CA ASP A 298 -8.45 1.47 0.59
C ASP A 298 -9.97 1.53 0.51
N MET A 299 -10.47 2.64 -0.04
CA MET A 299 -11.86 2.98 -0.18
C MET A 299 -12.10 3.55 -1.58
N MET A 300 -13.37 3.56 -1.99
CA MET A 300 -13.76 4.28 -3.18
C MET A 300 -15.11 4.95 -3.03
N ILE A 301 -15.31 6.02 -3.78
CA ILE A 301 -16.61 6.69 -3.92
C ILE A 301 -17.32 6.06 -5.10
N CYS A 302 -18.58 5.65 -4.87
CA CYS A 302 -19.43 5.03 -5.88
C CYS A 302 -20.77 5.77 -5.95
N PRO A 303 -21.43 5.81 -7.12
CA PRO A 303 -22.83 6.18 -7.19
C PRO A 303 -23.67 5.28 -6.29
N ASP A 304 -24.55 5.87 -5.48
CA ASP A 304 -25.44 5.14 -4.58
C ASP A 304 -26.82 4.97 -5.22
N GLN A 305 -27.36 3.75 -5.18
CA GLN A 305 -28.71 3.44 -5.68
C GLN A 305 -29.73 3.38 -4.54
N ARG A 306 -29.35 3.74 -3.31
CA ARG A 306 -30.15 3.57 -2.09
C ARG A 306 -30.58 4.88 -1.42
N GLY A 307 -30.51 6.02 -2.14
CA GLY A 307 -31.14 7.28 -1.72
C GLY A 307 -30.20 8.48 -1.62
N TYR A 308 -28.88 8.29 -1.67
CA TYR A 308 -27.92 9.37 -1.92
C TYR A 308 -27.43 9.31 -3.37
N PRO A 309 -26.92 10.41 -3.96
CA PRO A 309 -26.28 10.34 -5.26
C PRO A 309 -24.98 9.51 -5.20
N TYR A 310 -24.28 9.51 -4.06
CA TYR A 310 -23.03 8.81 -3.84
C TYR A 310 -22.93 8.18 -2.44
N ALA A 311 -22.11 7.14 -2.33
CA ALA A 311 -21.73 6.49 -1.08
C ALA A 311 -20.25 6.07 -1.12
N ILE A 312 -19.66 5.89 0.06
CA ILE A 312 -18.34 5.28 0.20
C ILE A 312 -18.50 3.77 0.24
N TYR A 313 -17.67 3.06 -0.51
CA TYR A 313 -17.32 1.68 -0.23
C TYR A 313 -16.14 1.68 0.77
N PRO A 314 -16.37 1.42 2.08
CA PRO A 314 -15.43 1.78 3.14
C PRO A 314 -14.31 0.74 3.36
N HIS A 315 -14.29 -0.32 2.57
CA HIS A 315 -13.37 -1.43 2.73
C HIS A 315 -13.17 -2.14 1.39
N VAL A 316 -12.42 -1.54 0.47
CA VAL A 316 -12.05 -2.20 -0.79
C VAL A 316 -10.92 -3.20 -0.54
N GLU A 317 -9.95 -2.80 0.28
CA GLU A 317 -8.79 -3.60 0.69
C GLU A 317 -8.18 -3.06 2.00
N ILE A 318 -7.66 -3.94 2.85
CA ILE A 318 -6.83 -3.54 4.01
C ILE A 318 -5.40 -3.98 3.73
N ASN A 319 -4.49 -3.02 3.74
CA ASN A 319 -3.07 -3.20 3.56
C ASN A 319 -2.38 -3.16 4.94
N VAL A 320 -2.13 -4.32 5.54
CA VAL A 320 -1.48 -4.46 6.87
C VAL A 320 0.05 -4.42 6.72
N ARG A 321 0.56 -3.28 6.26
CA ARG A 321 1.97 -3.00 5.97
C ARG A 321 2.14 -1.52 5.64
N MET A 322 3.38 -1.08 5.41
CA MET A 322 3.61 0.22 4.79
C MET A 322 2.94 0.26 3.41
N THR A 323 2.35 1.41 3.08
CA THR A 323 1.59 1.65 1.84
C THR A 323 2.17 2.84 1.09
N MET A 324 1.91 2.91 -0.22
CA MET A 324 2.26 4.11 -1.00
C MET A 324 1.50 5.34 -0.50
N GLY A 325 0.27 5.17 0.00
CA GLY A 325 -0.48 6.24 0.64
C GLY A 325 0.17 6.77 1.92
N MET A 326 0.65 5.90 2.81
CA MET A 326 1.45 6.30 3.98
C MET A 326 2.74 7.03 3.59
N VAL A 327 3.40 6.61 2.50
CA VAL A 327 4.59 7.31 1.97
C VAL A 327 4.20 8.69 1.45
N ALA A 328 3.15 8.80 0.64
CA ALA A 328 2.66 10.07 0.11
C ALA A 328 2.30 11.06 1.24
N ARG A 329 1.61 10.56 2.27
CA ARG A 329 1.20 11.35 3.44
C ARG A 329 2.41 11.91 4.17
N GLN A 330 3.38 11.06 4.50
CA GLN A 330 4.61 11.47 5.18
C GLN A 330 5.49 12.39 4.32
N LEU A 331 5.54 12.16 3.01
CA LEU A 331 6.21 13.06 2.07
C LEU A 331 5.60 14.46 2.12
N TYR A 332 4.27 14.56 2.05
CA TYR A 332 3.60 15.85 2.11
C TYR A 332 3.87 16.57 3.43
N ASP A 333 3.63 15.89 4.56
CA ASP A 333 3.74 16.51 5.89
C ASP A 333 5.15 17.01 6.19
N ASN A 334 6.16 16.25 5.79
CA ASN A 334 7.55 16.50 6.18
C ASN A 334 8.32 17.31 5.14
N PHE A 335 8.00 17.18 3.85
CA PHE A 335 8.89 17.65 2.77
C PHE A 335 8.18 18.47 1.69
N VAL A 336 6.86 18.64 1.70
CA VAL A 336 6.17 19.55 0.77
C VAL A 336 5.82 20.85 1.49
N ALA A 337 5.94 21.98 0.80
CA ALA A 337 5.60 23.29 1.35
C ALA A 337 4.08 23.39 1.60
N PRO A 338 3.62 23.89 2.78
CA PRO A 338 2.20 23.95 3.12
C PRO A 338 1.37 24.71 2.08
N GLY A 339 0.32 24.09 1.53
CA GLY A 339 -0.52 24.66 0.48
C GLY A 339 -0.06 24.39 -0.95
N SER A 340 1.14 23.86 -1.16
CA SER A 340 1.52 23.30 -2.46
C SER A 340 0.79 21.98 -2.70
N LYS A 341 0.65 21.60 -3.98
CA LYS A 341 0.00 20.36 -4.42
C LYS A 341 0.90 19.65 -5.42
N GLY A 342 0.73 18.35 -5.59
CA GLY A 342 1.52 17.60 -6.55
C GLY A 342 1.11 16.14 -6.64
N ILE A 343 2.03 15.34 -7.18
CA ILE A 343 1.88 13.89 -7.28
C ILE A 343 3.10 13.18 -6.72
N PHE A 344 2.87 12.04 -6.09
CA PHE A 344 3.86 11.00 -5.79
C PHE A 344 3.58 9.80 -6.68
N ASN A 345 4.59 9.28 -7.36
CA ASN A 345 4.41 8.12 -8.24
C ASN A 345 5.63 7.21 -8.25
N VAL A 346 5.38 5.93 -8.58
CA VAL A 346 6.38 4.91 -8.86
C VAL A 346 6.13 4.36 -10.25
N ASP A 347 7.00 4.74 -11.19
CA ASP A 347 6.92 4.29 -12.58
C ASP A 347 7.89 3.14 -12.85
N ASN A 348 7.58 2.34 -13.87
CA ASN A 348 8.41 1.26 -14.41
C ASN A 348 8.64 1.48 -15.90
N PHE A 349 9.88 1.29 -16.35
CA PHE A 349 10.30 1.50 -17.73
C PHE A 349 10.81 0.20 -18.38
N PRO A 350 10.63 0.04 -19.70
CA PRO A 350 11.10 -1.14 -20.42
C PRO A 350 12.63 -1.27 -20.43
N SER A 351 13.37 -0.15 -20.34
CA SER A 351 14.83 -0.11 -20.30
C SER A 351 15.34 0.97 -19.35
N ALA A 352 16.59 0.83 -18.90
CA ALA A 352 17.24 1.82 -18.05
C ALA A 352 17.54 3.12 -18.80
N GLU A 353 17.81 3.03 -20.10
CA GLU A 353 17.97 4.21 -20.96
C GLU A 353 16.68 5.02 -21.05
N ALA A 354 15.53 4.37 -21.26
CA ALA A 354 14.24 5.07 -21.32
C ALA A 354 13.93 5.80 -20.00
N LEU A 355 14.20 5.15 -18.86
CA LEU A 355 14.06 5.77 -17.55
C LEU A 355 15.00 6.97 -17.38
N ARG A 356 16.28 6.83 -17.74
CA ARG A 356 17.27 7.90 -17.65
C ARG A 356 16.86 9.10 -18.51
N THR A 357 16.46 8.87 -19.76
CA THR A 357 16.00 9.93 -20.67
C THR A 357 14.80 10.67 -20.08
N GLN A 358 13.80 9.96 -19.55
CA GLN A 358 12.65 10.60 -18.91
C GLN A 358 13.05 11.36 -17.65
N HIS A 359 13.96 10.82 -16.84
CA HIS A 359 14.49 11.50 -15.65
C HIS A 359 15.21 12.80 -15.97
N GLU A 360 16.09 12.79 -16.97
CA GLU A 360 16.79 13.99 -17.43
C GLU A 360 15.83 15.03 -18.02
N GLN A 361 14.79 14.58 -18.72
CA GLN A 361 13.73 15.46 -19.22
C GLN A 361 12.94 16.09 -18.07
N ASP A 362 12.47 15.29 -17.10
CA ASP A 362 11.70 15.80 -15.96
C ASP A 362 12.51 16.80 -15.11
N MET A 363 13.82 16.59 -14.94
CA MET A 363 14.70 17.54 -14.24
C MET A 363 14.83 18.88 -14.97
N ARG A 364 14.80 18.88 -16.31
CA ARG A 364 14.87 20.11 -17.12
C ARG A 364 13.52 20.84 -17.14
N ASP A 365 12.44 20.09 -17.34
CA ASP A 365 11.10 20.65 -17.51
C ASP A 365 10.50 21.15 -16.19
N TYR A 366 10.87 20.52 -15.08
CA TYR A 366 10.35 20.83 -13.75
C TYR A 366 11.51 21.02 -12.75
N PRO A 367 12.29 22.10 -12.87
CA PRO A 367 13.41 22.35 -11.97
C PRO A 367 12.94 22.42 -10.51
N LEU A 368 13.66 21.72 -9.63
CA LEU A 368 13.33 21.60 -8.22
C LEU A 368 13.59 22.92 -7.48
N ILE A 369 12.58 23.42 -6.76
CA ILE A 369 12.70 24.55 -5.84
C ILE A 369 12.43 24.04 -4.43
N VAL A 370 13.44 24.18 -3.56
CA VAL A 370 13.37 23.83 -2.14
C VAL A 370 13.62 25.08 -1.31
N GLU A 371 12.71 25.36 -0.37
CA GLU A 371 12.83 26.45 0.59
C GLU A 371 12.67 25.85 2.00
N GLU A 372 13.59 26.20 2.91
CA GLU A 372 13.57 25.76 4.31
C GLU A 372 13.41 24.23 4.48
N GLY A 373 14.02 23.45 3.59
CA GLY A 373 13.94 22.00 3.63
C GLY A 373 12.61 21.42 3.15
N ARG A 374 11.81 22.18 2.40
CA ARG A 374 10.54 21.75 1.80
C ARG A 374 10.45 22.09 0.32
N ILE A 375 9.85 21.20 -0.45
CA ILE A 375 9.62 21.35 -1.89
C ILE A 375 8.49 22.35 -2.11
N VAL A 376 8.81 23.47 -2.75
CA VAL A 376 7.83 24.49 -3.14
C VAL A 376 7.20 24.12 -4.49
N SER A 377 8.04 23.70 -5.44
CA SER A 377 7.64 23.24 -6.78
C SER A 377 8.74 22.39 -7.43
N GLY A 378 8.41 21.73 -8.54
CA GLY A 378 9.35 21.00 -9.38
C GLY A 378 9.36 19.50 -9.15
N TYR A 379 10.30 18.83 -9.82
CA TYR A 379 10.45 17.38 -9.82
C TYR A 379 11.60 16.93 -8.93
N LEU A 380 11.38 15.87 -8.16
CA LEU A 380 12.41 15.20 -7.37
C LEU A 380 12.28 13.69 -7.49
N ALA A 381 13.32 13.02 -8.01
CA ALA A 381 13.47 11.58 -7.83
C ALA A 381 13.77 11.30 -6.35
N LEU A 382 12.99 10.41 -5.72
CA LEU A 382 13.09 10.02 -4.31
C LEU A 382 14.14 8.92 -4.06
N VAL A 383 14.71 8.38 -5.12
CA VAL A 383 15.80 7.40 -5.08
C VAL A 383 16.78 7.71 -6.21
N PRO A 384 18.05 7.29 -6.13
CA PRO A 384 18.99 7.51 -7.21
C PRO A 384 18.53 6.83 -8.50
N VAL A 385 18.60 7.54 -9.61
CA VAL A 385 18.47 6.97 -10.95
C VAL A 385 19.84 6.50 -11.42
N THR A 386 20.00 5.19 -11.52
CA THR A 386 21.28 4.53 -11.86
C THR A 386 21.25 4.00 -13.30
N PRO A 387 22.41 3.64 -13.89
CA PRO A 387 22.47 3.04 -15.22
C PRO A 387 21.72 1.69 -15.35
N GLN A 388 21.32 1.08 -14.23
CA GLN A 388 20.55 -0.18 -14.19
C GLN A 388 19.10 0.00 -13.75
N SER A 389 18.70 1.21 -13.35
CA SER A 389 17.36 1.47 -12.83
C SER A 389 16.29 1.19 -13.87
N ARG A 390 15.23 0.47 -13.48
CA ARG A 390 13.99 0.29 -14.25
C ARG A 390 12.77 0.80 -13.51
N TYR A 391 12.87 1.01 -12.20
CA TYR A 391 11.85 1.69 -11.40
C TYR A 391 12.36 3.02 -10.89
N ARG A 392 11.43 3.97 -10.74
CA ARG A 392 11.70 5.30 -10.19
C ARG A 392 10.54 5.74 -9.32
N ALA A 393 10.81 6.02 -8.04
CA ALA A 393 9.92 6.76 -7.18
C ALA A 393 10.24 8.25 -7.30
N TYR A 394 9.24 9.11 -7.47
CA TYR A 394 9.43 10.55 -7.59
C TYR A 394 8.23 11.33 -7.07
N VAL A 395 8.46 12.61 -6.79
CA VAL A 395 7.42 13.60 -6.61
C VAL A 395 7.51 14.67 -7.70
N ARG A 396 6.36 15.25 -8.05
CA ARG A 396 6.29 16.48 -8.84
C ARG A 396 5.29 17.42 -8.18
N VAL A 397 5.79 18.55 -7.68
CA VAL A 397 5.00 19.59 -7.01
C VAL A 397 4.75 20.72 -8.01
N GLU A 398 3.51 21.16 -8.09
CA GLU A 398 3.07 22.22 -9.00
C GLU A 398 3.47 23.60 -8.47
N VAL A 399 3.72 24.54 -9.38
CA VAL A 399 3.91 25.94 -9.01
C VAL A 399 2.57 26.49 -8.54
N ARG A 400 2.58 27.22 -7.42
CA ARG A 400 1.38 27.81 -6.81
C ARG A 400 0.68 28.82 -7.72
#